data_AF-A0A656GI94-F1
#
_entry.id   AF-A0A656GI94-F1
#
_cell.length_a   1.000
_cell.length_b   1.000
_cell.length_c   1.000
_cell.angle_alpha   90.00
_cell.angle_beta   90.00
_cell.angle_gamma   90.00
#
_symmetry.space_group_name_H-M   'P 1'
#
loop_
_entity.id
_entity.type
_entity.pdbx_description
1 polymer ?
#
loop_
_entity_poly.entity_id
_entity_poly.type
_entity_poly.pdbx_seq_one_letter_code
_entity_poly.pdbx_strand_id
1 'polypeptide(L)'
;KTAAFLALERAAGSKHTQKELSDFVEDWAPNLTALTPDRAEIDLRRAAGAIRSITIEQARKSEHIVGDMSASRSAMDQIEAKSADGLPAELLFSVIPYEGLQAQTIQLRVAVLTGGDQPVLRLRWIGEAQLREDLAQEFKQVVAEEVGEAIDLTIGYFTLA
;
A
#
# COMPACT_ATOMS: atom_id res chain seq x y z
N LYS A 1 14.94 -10.29 -4.37
CA LYS A 1 13.55 -9.79 -4.20
C LYS A 1 12.61 -10.70 -4.97
N THR A 2 11.48 -11.10 -4.39
CA THR A 2 10.45 -11.86 -5.11
C THR A 2 9.72 -10.99 -6.13
N ALA A 3 9.02 -11.61 -7.09
CA ALA A 3 8.26 -10.89 -8.10
C ALA A 3 7.16 -9.99 -7.49
N ALA A 4 6.48 -10.48 -6.46
CA ALA A 4 5.45 -9.75 -5.73
C ALA A 4 6.00 -8.50 -5.02
N PHE A 5 7.18 -8.62 -4.40
CA PHE A 5 7.81 -7.49 -3.72
C PHE A 5 8.28 -6.41 -4.70
N LEU A 6 8.80 -6.81 -5.87
CA LEU A 6 9.13 -5.88 -6.95
C LEU A 6 7.90 -5.16 -7.52
N ALA A 7 6.78 -5.88 -7.67
CA ALA A 7 5.52 -5.29 -8.13
C ALA A 7 4.99 -4.25 -7.13
N LEU A 8 5.03 -4.58 -5.84
CA LEU A 8 4.69 -3.67 -4.75
C LEU A 8 5.55 -2.40 -4.75
N GLU A 9 6.88 -2.53 -4.84
CA GLU A 9 7.80 -1.38 -4.89
C GLU A 9 7.49 -0.44 -6.06
N ARG A 10 7.22 -1.02 -7.25
CA ARG A 10 6.83 -0.23 -8.43
C ARG A 10 5.48 0.46 -8.25
N ALA A 11 4.50 -0.24 -7.69
CA ALA A 11 3.18 0.30 -7.44
C ALA A 11 3.21 1.45 -6.41
N ALA A 12 3.99 1.33 -5.33
CA ALA A 12 4.16 2.40 -4.35
C ALA A 12 5.00 3.59 -4.87
N GLY A 13 5.94 3.33 -5.78
CA GLY A 13 6.85 4.33 -6.33
C GLY A 13 6.29 5.20 -7.45
N SER A 14 5.08 4.92 -7.96
CA SER A 14 4.53 5.57 -9.15
C SER A 14 3.14 6.18 -8.92
N LYS A 15 2.76 7.05 -9.85
CA LYS A 15 1.38 7.55 -10.00
C LYS A 15 0.64 6.61 -10.95
N HIS A 16 -0.63 6.37 -10.68
CA HIS A 16 -1.47 5.47 -11.44
C HIS A 16 -2.70 6.17 -11.97
N THR A 17 -3.07 5.84 -13.19
CA THR A 17 -4.45 5.99 -13.65
C THR A 17 -5.36 5.04 -12.88
N GLN A 18 -6.67 5.30 -12.91
CA GLN A 18 -7.68 4.41 -12.32
C GLN A 18 -7.60 2.99 -12.87
N LYS A 19 -7.36 2.86 -14.18
CA LYS A 19 -7.22 1.56 -14.84
C LYS A 19 -6.00 0.81 -14.32
N GLU A 20 -4.82 1.45 -14.31
CA GLU A 20 -3.58 0.80 -13.86
C GLU A 20 -3.67 0.30 -12.42
N LEU A 21 -4.25 1.10 -11.52
CA LEU A 21 -4.38 0.67 -10.12
C LEU A 21 -5.46 -0.41 -9.96
N SER A 22 -6.56 -0.35 -10.71
CA SER A 22 -7.57 -1.41 -10.73
C SER A 22 -6.97 -2.74 -11.21
N ASP A 23 -6.24 -2.72 -12.32
CA ASP A 23 -5.58 -3.90 -12.90
C ASP A 23 -4.56 -4.48 -11.89
N PHE A 24 -3.78 -3.62 -11.20
CA PHE A 24 -2.88 -4.07 -10.13
C PHE A 24 -3.61 -4.77 -8.97
N VAL A 25 -4.75 -4.25 -8.53
CA VAL A 25 -5.56 -4.86 -7.46
C VAL A 25 -6.11 -6.22 -7.88
N GLU A 26 -6.49 -6.37 -9.15
CA GLU A 26 -6.99 -7.63 -9.71
C GLU A 26 -5.87 -8.67 -9.86
N ASP A 27 -4.71 -8.27 -10.41
CA ASP A 27 -3.55 -9.14 -10.62
C ASP A 27 -2.97 -9.68 -9.31
N TRP A 28 -2.97 -8.86 -8.26
CA TRP A 28 -2.42 -9.21 -6.94
C TRP A 28 -3.50 -9.52 -5.91
N ALA A 29 -4.72 -9.82 -6.33
CA ALA A 29 -5.83 -10.14 -5.43
C ALA A 29 -5.49 -11.21 -4.37
N PRO A 30 -4.74 -12.30 -4.68
CA PRO A 30 -4.35 -13.29 -3.67
C PRO A 30 -3.44 -12.75 -2.57
N ASN A 31 -2.74 -11.64 -2.83
CA ASN A 31 -1.81 -10.99 -1.91
C ASN A 31 -2.45 -9.83 -1.17
N LEU A 32 -3.68 -9.46 -1.49
CA LEU A 32 -4.28 -8.21 -1.06
C LEU A 32 -5.43 -8.42 -0.07
N THR A 33 -5.57 -7.45 0.82
CA THR A 33 -6.80 -7.19 1.57
C THR A 33 -7.10 -5.72 1.49
N ALA A 34 -8.31 -5.36 1.10
CA ALA A 34 -8.74 -3.97 0.96
C ALA A 34 -9.54 -3.56 2.20
N LEU A 35 -9.22 -2.39 2.74
CA LEU A 35 -9.84 -1.85 3.95
C LEU A 35 -10.45 -0.48 3.71
N THR A 36 -11.59 -0.23 4.35
CA THR A 36 -12.20 1.09 4.49
C THR A 36 -11.45 1.97 5.50
N PRO A 37 -11.78 3.28 5.63
CA PRO A 37 -11.19 4.15 6.66
C PRO A 37 -11.38 3.66 8.10
N ASP A 38 -12.48 2.96 8.39
CA ASP A 38 -12.80 2.33 9.68
C ASP A 38 -12.19 0.93 9.85
N ARG A 39 -11.30 0.51 8.93
CA ARG A 39 -10.62 -0.80 8.91
C ARG A 39 -11.56 -2.00 8.75
N ALA A 40 -12.73 -1.79 8.17
CA ALA A 40 -13.58 -2.89 7.73
C ALA A 40 -13.05 -3.43 6.40
N GLU A 41 -13.04 -4.76 6.25
CA GLU A 41 -12.66 -5.40 5.00
C GLU A 41 -13.71 -5.18 3.92
N ILE A 42 -13.24 -4.96 2.70
CA ILE A 42 -14.08 -4.90 1.50
C ILE A 42 -13.62 -5.95 0.48
N ASP A 43 -14.60 -6.50 -0.23
CA ASP A 43 -14.34 -7.41 -1.35
C ASP A 43 -13.44 -6.73 -2.40
N LEU A 44 -12.41 -7.44 -2.84
CA LEU A 44 -11.41 -6.88 -3.76
C LEU A 44 -11.98 -6.55 -5.15
N ARG A 45 -12.98 -7.28 -5.63
CA ARG A 45 -13.62 -6.96 -6.92
C ARG A 45 -14.42 -5.67 -6.80
N ARG A 46 -15.10 -5.49 -5.66
CA ARG A 46 -15.76 -4.23 -5.32
C ARG A 46 -14.76 -3.08 -5.21
N ALA A 47 -13.61 -3.31 -4.58
CA ALA A 47 -12.53 -2.33 -4.46
C ALA A 47 -11.97 -1.91 -5.83
N ALA A 48 -11.64 -2.88 -6.69
CA ALA A 48 -11.17 -2.63 -8.05
C ALA A 48 -12.21 -1.86 -8.87
N GLY A 49 -13.48 -2.26 -8.82
CA GLY A 49 -14.58 -1.56 -9.47
C GLY A 49 -14.76 -0.11 -9.00
N ALA A 50 -14.60 0.15 -7.70
CA ALA A 50 -14.65 1.49 -7.13
C ALA A 50 -13.46 2.35 -7.57
N ILE A 51 -12.24 1.79 -7.60
CA ILE A 51 -11.05 2.47 -8.13
C ILE A 51 -11.25 2.85 -9.60
N ARG A 52 -11.81 1.94 -10.40
CA ARG A 52 -12.04 2.16 -11.83
C ARG A 52 -13.11 3.20 -12.15
N SER A 53 -14.03 3.45 -11.21
CA SER A 53 -15.19 4.35 -11.41
C SER A 53 -15.15 5.62 -10.57
N ILE A 54 -14.06 5.88 -9.83
CA ILE A 54 -13.99 7.04 -8.93
C ILE A 54 -14.15 8.36 -9.69
N THR A 55 -15.05 9.23 -9.22
CA THR A 55 -15.26 10.55 -9.82
C THR A 55 -14.39 11.62 -9.14
N ILE A 56 -14.16 12.75 -9.82
CA ILE A 56 -13.43 13.90 -9.23
C ILE A 56 -14.14 14.40 -7.95
N GLU A 57 -15.48 14.39 -7.92
CA GLU A 57 -16.24 14.76 -6.72
C GLU A 57 -15.97 13.82 -5.53
N GLN A 58 -15.93 12.50 -5.77
CA GLN A 58 -15.62 11.51 -4.75
C GLN A 58 -14.17 11.63 -4.29
N ALA A 59 -13.25 11.92 -5.21
CA ALA A 59 -11.85 12.16 -4.92
C ALA A 59 -11.66 13.38 -4.01
N ARG A 60 -12.36 14.50 -4.28
CA ARG A 60 -12.33 15.71 -3.44
C ARG A 60 -12.88 15.46 -2.03
N LYS A 61 -13.96 14.66 -1.91
CA LYS A 61 -14.49 14.26 -0.60
C LYS A 61 -13.51 13.38 0.18
N SER A 62 -12.79 12.47 -0.50
CA SER A 62 -11.76 11.63 0.13
C SER A 62 -10.57 12.45 0.63
N GLU A 63 -10.13 13.47 -0.11
CA GLU A 63 -9.05 14.39 0.28
C GLU A 63 -9.41 15.17 1.56
N HIS A 64 -10.66 15.61 1.69
CA HIS A 64 -11.15 16.36 2.85
C HIS A 64 -11.14 15.53 4.15
N ILE A 65 -11.42 14.23 4.08
CA ILE A 65 -11.40 13.32 5.25
C ILE A 65 -9.96 13.17 5.81
N VAL A 66 -8.94 13.23 4.95
CA VAL A 66 -7.53 13.09 5.37
C VAL A 66 -6.98 14.39 5.96
N GLY A 67 -7.53 15.56 5.59
CA GLY A 67 -7.13 16.86 6.11
C GLY A 67 -7.70 17.21 7.49
N ASP A 68 -8.91 16.75 7.81
CA ASP A 68 -9.69 17.24 8.96
C ASP A 68 -9.63 16.38 10.23
N MET A 69 -8.67 15.45 10.32
CA MET A 69 -8.52 14.54 11.48
C MET A 69 -8.03 15.24 12.77
N SER A 70 -8.12 16.57 12.87
CA SER A 70 -7.93 17.35 14.10
C SER A 70 -9.22 17.96 14.67
N ALA A 71 -10.36 17.92 13.96
CA ALA A 71 -11.59 18.58 14.42
C ALA A 71 -12.72 17.56 14.64
N SER A 72 -13.12 17.41 15.90
CA SER A 72 -14.15 16.47 16.34
C SER A 72 -15.59 16.91 16.00
N ARG A 73 -16.42 15.91 15.65
CA ARG A 73 -17.91 15.83 15.65
C ARG A 73 -18.63 16.56 14.48
N SER A 74 -19.45 15.85 13.70
CA SER A 74 -20.83 15.56 14.13
C SER A 74 -21.47 14.36 13.44
N ALA A 75 -22.36 13.67 14.17
CA ALA A 75 -23.08 12.45 13.75
C ALA A 75 -24.04 12.64 12.54
N MET A 76 -24.14 13.84 11.98
CA MET A 76 -24.86 14.12 10.74
C MET A 76 -23.99 13.76 9.51
N ASP A 77 -22.66 14.00 9.58
CA ASP A 77 -21.69 13.61 8.55
C ASP A 77 -21.52 12.09 8.46
N GLN A 78 -21.84 11.36 9.54
CA GLN A 78 -21.84 9.90 9.54
C GLN A 78 -22.86 9.29 8.59
N ILE A 79 -23.92 10.04 8.24
CA ILE A 79 -24.97 9.59 7.32
C ILE A 79 -24.60 9.92 5.86
N GLU A 80 -23.96 11.06 5.61
CA GLU A 80 -23.43 11.41 4.28
C GLU A 80 -22.09 10.75 3.95
N ALA A 81 -21.32 10.27 4.94
CA ALA A 81 -20.15 9.39 4.78
C ALA A 81 -20.48 7.98 4.25
N LYS A 82 -21.74 7.71 3.91
CA LYS A 82 -22.13 6.59 3.03
C LYS A 82 -21.73 6.81 1.55
N SER A 83 -21.17 7.97 1.20
CA SER A 83 -21.00 8.46 -0.19
C SER A 83 -19.81 7.89 -1.00
N ALA A 84 -19.12 6.83 -0.56
CA ALA A 84 -17.95 6.25 -1.23
C ALA A 84 -17.93 4.71 -1.14
N ASP A 85 -19.02 4.08 -1.55
CA ASP A 85 -19.37 2.68 -1.26
C ASP A 85 -18.43 1.67 -1.97
N GLY A 86 -17.21 1.49 -1.47
CA GLY A 86 -16.25 0.46 -1.93
C GLY A 86 -14.86 0.95 -2.31
N LEU A 87 -14.53 2.25 -2.22
CA LEU A 87 -13.14 2.70 -2.44
C LEU A 87 -12.28 2.33 -1.22
N PRO A 88 -11.18 1.56 -1.38
CA PRO A 88 -10.30 1.26 -0.27
C PRO A 88 -9.57 2.52 0.21
N ALA A 89 -9.51 2.71 1.53
CA ALA A 89 -8.58 3.64 2.15
C ALA A 89 -7.18 3.02 2.23
N GLU A 90 -7.12 1.72 2.50
CA GLU A 90 -5.87 0.98 2.66
C GLU A 90 -5.90 -0.34 1.90
N LEU A 91 -4.73 -0.75 1.42
CA LEU A 91 -4.46 -2.07 0.87
C LEU A 91 -3.37 -2.71 1.73
N LEU A 92 -3.67 -3.86 2.32
CA LEU A 92 -2.69 -4.70 3.00
C LEU A 92 -2.14 -5.71 1.99
N PHE A 93 -0.83 -5.66 1.74
CA PHE A 93 -0.15 -6.51 0.78
C PHE A 93 0.72 -7.54 1.50
N SER A 94 0.28 -8.79 1.52
CA SER A 94 0.98 -9.93 2.13
C SER A 94 1.97 -10.54 1.15
N VAL A 95 3.25 -10.57 1.50
CA VAL A 95 4.34 -10.99 0.60
C VAL A 95 5.54 -11.55 1.34
N ILE A 96 6.24 -12.49 0.74
CA ILE A 96 7.60 -12.86 1.13
C ILE A 96 8.57 -11.97 0.35
N PRO A 97 9.31 -11.03 0.96
CA PRO A 97 10.10 -10.03 0.22
C PRO A 97 11.30 -10.62 -0.52
N TYR A 98 11.98 -11.57 0.13
CA TYR A 98 13.11 -12.33 -0.41
C TYR A 98 12.94 -13.80 -0.02
N GLU A 99 13.41 -14.70 -0.88
CA GLU A 99 13.44 -16.12 -0.57
C GLU A 99 14.30 -16.37 0.69
N GLY A 100 13.80 -17.20 1.60
CA GLY A 100 14.43 -17.46 2.90
C GLY A 100 14.09 -16.46 4.00
N LEU A 101 13.44 -15.32 3.70
CA LEU A 101 12.92 -14.40 4.72
C LEU A 101 11.45 -14.66 5.05
N GLN A 102 11.01 -14.12 6.18
CA GLN A 102 9.65 -14.20 6.67
C GLN A 102 8.67 -13.40 5.80
N ALA A 103 7.42 -13.89 5.78
CA ALA A 103 6.32 -13.16 5.16
C ALA A 103 6.02 -11.87 5.93
N GLN A 104 5.71 -10.81 5.18
CA GLN A 104 5.41 -9.47 5.68
C GLN A 104 4.06 -9.02 5.15
N THR A 105 3.29 -8.32 5.98
CA THR A 105 2.07 -7.62 5.55
C THR A 105 2.36 -6.13 5.49
N ILE A 106 2.36 -5.59 4.27
CA ILE A 106 2.75 -4.21 4.00
C ILE A 106 1.51 -3.35 3.82
N GLN A 107 1.39 -2.28 4.61
CA GLN A 107 0.26 -1.37 4.55
C GLN A 107 0.51 -0.25 3.54
N LEU A 108 -0.38 -0.14 2.55
CA LEU A 108 -0.40 0.92 1.55
C LEU A 108 -1.65 1.77 1.74
N ARG A 109 -1.50 3.08 1.88
CA ARG A 109 -2.64 4.00 1.81
C ARG A 109 -2.93 4.42 0.39
N VAL A 110 -4.20 4.38 0.01
CA VAL A 110 -4.66 4.87 -1.29
C VAL A 110 -4.87 6.37 -1.18
N ALA A 111 -4.15 7.14 -1.99
CA ALA A 111 -4.31 8.58 -2.11
C ALA A 111 -4.85 8.92 -3.49
N VAL A 112 -5.78 9.86 -3.56
CA VAL A 112 -6.34 10.38 -4.80
C VAL A 112 -5.90 11.83 -4.97
N LEU A 113 -5.34 12.16 -6.12
CA LEU A 113 -4.84 13.48 -6.48
C LEU A 113 -5.81 14.10 -7.50
N THR A 114 -6.34 15.28 -7.18
CA THR A 114 -7.43 15.94 -7.92
C THR A 114 -6.97 17.21 -8.68
N GLY A 115 -5.67 17.41 -8.83
CA GLY A 115 -5.09 18.64 -9.40
C GLY A 115 -5.17 18.80 -10.92
N GLY A 116 -5.82 17.89 -11.65
CA GLY A 116 -5.95 17.93 -13.11
C GLY A 116 -7.31 17.40 -13.59
N ASP A 117 -7.47 17.25 -14.90
CA ASP A 117 -8.75 16.90 -15.54
C ASP A 117 -9.23 15.46 -15.26
N GLN A 118 -8.35 14.60 -14.73
CA GLN A 118 -8.65 13.22 -14.35
C GLN A 118 -8.01 12.89 -12.99
N PRO A 119 -8.68 12.10 -12.13
CA PRO A 119 -8.11 11.71 -10.85
C PRO A 119 -6.90 10.79 -11.06
N VAL A 120 -5.81 11.10 -10.37
CA VAL A 120 -4.59 10.28 -10.36
C VAL A 120 -4.45 9.62 -8.99
N LEU A 121 -4.18 8.32 -8.94
CA LEU A 121 -4.03 7.58 -7.69
C LEU A 121 -2.56 7.36 -7.34
N ARG A 122 -2.26 7.28 -6.05
CA ARG A 122 -0.94 6.90 -5.54
C ARG A 122 -1.09 5.97 -4.35
N LEU A 123 -0.23 4.96 -4.28
CA LEU A 123 -0.09 4.11 -3.10
C LEU A 123 1.04 4.64 -2.22
N ARG A 124 0.73 4.97 -0.96
CA ARG A 124 1.73 5.41 0.01
C ARG A 124 2.07 4.26 0.95
N TRP A 125 3.30 3.76 0.85
CA TRP A 125 3.83 2.75 1.75
C TRP A 125 4.03 3.32 3.16
N ILE A 126 3.36 2.72 4.15
CA ILE A 126 3.52 3.07 5.56
C ILE A 126 4.69 2.29 6.16
N GLY A 127 5.68 3.00 6.72
CA GLY A 127 6.80 2.37 7.43
C GLY A 127 7.85 1.71 6.52
N GLU A 128 7.96 2.13 5.25
CA GLU A 128 8.89 1.53 4.28
C GLU A 128 10.34 1.46 4.78
N ALA A 129 10.89 2.56 5.28
CA ALA A 129 12.28 2.62 5.73
C ALA A 129 12.55 1.66 6.90
N GLN A 130 11.62 1.57 7.85
CA GLN A 130 11.74 0.65 8.98
C GLN A 130 11.74 -0.81 8.50
N LEU A 131 10.77 -1.19 7.66
CA LEU A 131 10.72 -2.56 7.14
C LEU A 131 11.98 -2.91 6.33
N ARG A 132 12.53 -1.97 5.56
CA ARG A 132 13.77 -2.20 4.81
C ARG A 132 14.97 -2.48 5.74
N GLU A 133 15.07 -1.78 6.86
CA GLU A 133 16.08 -2.04 7.89
C GLU A 133 15.86 -3.42 8.53
N ASP A 134 14.62 -3.73 8.91
CA ASP A 134 14.28 -5.01 9.54
C ASP A 134 14.62 -6.20 8.62
N LEU A 135 14.31 -6.08 7.32
CA LEU A 135 14.66 -7.09 6.31
C LEU A 135 16.17 -7.25 6.13
N ALA A 136 16.95 -6.16 6.26
CA ALA A 136 18.40 -6.23 6.18
C ALA A 136 18.99 -6.97 7.39
N GLN A 137 18.47 -6.70 8.60
CA GLN A 137 18.88 -7.41 9.81
C GLN A 137 18.49 -8.89 9.76
N GLU A 138 17.27 -9.20 9.30
CA GLU A 138 16.81 -10.57 9.12
C GLU A 138 17.71 -11.33 8.12
N PHE A 139 18.03 -10.71 6.99
CA PHE A 139 18.96 -11.29 6.03
C PHE A 139 20.34 -11.56 6.64
N LYS A 140 20.87 -10.63 7.45
CA LYS A 140 22.14 -10.82 8.15
C LYS A 140 22.09 -12.08 9.03
N GLN A 141 20.99 -12.24 9.78
CA GLN A 141 20.81 -13.36 10.70
C GLN A 141 20.74 -14.69 9.93
N VAL A 142 19.92 -14.77 8.88
CA VAL A 142 19.77 -15.99 8.07
C VAL A 142 21.12 -16.41 7.46
N VAL A 143 21.90 -15.45 6.95
CA VAL A 143 23.23 -15.76 6.40
C VAL A 143 24.20 -16.22 7.49
N ALA A 144 24.15 -15.63 8.69
CA ALA A 144 25.02 -16.04 9.80
C ALA A 144 24.74 -17.49 10.25
N GLU A 145 23.46 -17.88 10.28
CA GLU A 145 23.04 -19.24 10.65
C GLU A 145 23.53 -20.30 9.65
N GLU A 146 23.48 -20.00 8.35
CA GLU A 146 23.89 -20.92 7.28
C GLU A 146 25.42 -21.01 7.10
N VAL A 147 26.14 -19.92 7.36
CA VAL A 147 27.59 -19.81 7.06
C VAL A 147 28.45 -20.09 8.31
N GLY A 148 27.87 -20.04 9.51
CA GLY A 148 28.53 -20.27 10.80
C GLY A 148 29.31 -19.06 11.33
N GLU A 149 29.65 -19.07 12.63
CA GLU A 149 30.24 -17.92 13.36
C GLU A 149 31.67 -17.51 12.92
N ALA A 150 32.26 -18.21 11.96
CA ALA A 150 33.65 -17.96 11.55
C ALA A 150 33.84 -16.76 10.61
N ILE A 151 32.76 -16.06 10.22
CA ILE A 151 32.79 -14.99 9.21
C ILE A 151 32.08 -13.73 9.73
N ASP A 152 32.77 -12.60 9.67
CA ASP A 152 32.25 -11.29 10.05
C ASP A 152 31.42 -10.69 8.89
N LEU A 153 30.09 -10.72 9.01
CA LEU A 153 29.18 -10.27 7.94
C LEU A 153 28.89 -8.77 8.03
N THR A 154 29.16 -8.05 6.93
CA THR A 154 28.86 -6.61 6.78
C THR A 154 27.80 -6.40 5.71
N ILE A 155 26.76 -5.61 6.04
CA ILE A 155 25.74 -5.17 5.07
C ILE A 155 26.04 -3.73 4.68
N GLY A 156 25.98 -3.45 3.37
CA GLY A 156 26.13 -2.10 2.82
C GLY A 156 25.34 -1.94 1.52
N TYR A 157 25.13 -0.68 1.11
CA TYR A 157 24.51 -0.35 -0.16
C TYR A 157 25.55 0.27 -1.09
N PHE A 158 25.56 -0.16 -2.35
CA PHE A 158 26.43 0.38 -3.39
C PHE A 158 25.59 1.15 -4.40
N THR A 159 26.02 2.37 -4.74
CA THR A 159 25.45 3.15 -5.84
C THR A 159 26.46 3.20 -6.98
N LEU A 160 26.02 2.90 -8.20
CA LEU A 160 26.82 3.19 -9.39
C LEU A 160 26.99 4.72 -9.50
N ALA A 161 28.23 5.14 -9.78
CA ALA A 161 28.60 6.54 -10.00
C ALA A 161 28.00 7.10 -11.28
#